data_AF-A0A6J1VQ69-F1
#
_entry.id   AF-A0A6J1VQ69-F1
#
_cell.length_a   1.000
_cell.length_b   1.000
_cell.length_c   1.000
_cell.angle_alpha   90.00
_cell.angle_beta   90.00
_cell.angle_gamma   90.00
#
_symmetry.space_group_name_H-M   'P 1'
#
loop_
_entity.id
_entity.type
_entity.pdbx_description
1 polymer ?
#
loop_
_entity_poly.entity_id
_entity_poly.type
_entity_poly.pdbx_seq_one_letter_code
_entity_poly.pdbx_strand_id
1 'polypeptide(L)'
;MKTLIAAYAGVLRVPPGIICTIILLYMLCTDCWIIAVLYLVWYAFDWNTPSKAGRRSQWIRNWAIWRYFRDYFPIRRPGLCPVNRNTIDYLLSQNGTGNAVVIVVGGAAESLNCAPGKNCVTLKHRKGFVKLALRHGADLVPIYSFGENEVFKQVIFEEGSWCRWLQKKLQKYIGVAPCVFHGRGLFSSNSWGLVPYARPVTTVVGEPITIPKTDNPSQKEIDFYHSLYVQSLAKLFEKYKTKFGLSEAETLEIN
;
A
#
# COMPACT_ATOMS: atom_id res chain seq x y z
N MET A 1 -26.69 1.61 5.94
CA MET A 1 -25.61 0.62 5.73
C MET A 1 -24.33 1.38 5.45
N LYS A 2 -23.40 1.39 6.42
CA LYS A 2 -22.09 2.03 6.32
C LYS A 2 -21.06 0.89 6.35
N THR A 3 -20.19 0.78 5.34
CA THR A 3 -19.33 -0.41 5.15
C THR A 3 -17.94 0.00 4.66
N LEU A 4 -16.89 -0.74 5.05
CA LEU A 4 -15.50 -0.28 5.04
C LEU A 4 -14.53 -1.21 4.28
N ILE A 5 -14.04 -0.80 3.10
CA ILE A 5 -13.22 -1.53 2.10
C ILE A 5 -12.09 -0.70 1.38
N ALA A 6 -10.88 -0.38 1.90
CA ALA A 6 -9.92 0.46 1.11
C ALA A 6 -9.02 -0.22 0.09
N ALA A 7 -8.64 0.63 -0.88
CA ALA A 7 -7.42 0.55 -1.66
C ALA A 7 -6.62 1.87 -1.50
N TYR A 8 -5.30 1.79 -1.33
CA TYR A 8 -4.39 2.95 -1.25
C TYR A 8 -3.39 2.90 -2.41
N ALA A 9 -3.21 4.03 -3.10
CA ALA A 9 -2.16 4.26 -4.09
C ALA A 9 -1.27 5.40 -3.62
N GLY A 10 -0.11 5.06 -3.03
CA GLY A 10 0.92 6.02 -2.62
C GLY A 10 1.94 6.23 -3.72
N VAL A 11 1.94 7.42 -4.34
CA VAL A 11 2.97 7.84 -5.30
C VAL A 11 4.27 8.15 -4.55
N LEU A 12 5.32 7.37 -4.82
CA LEU A 12 6.67 7.57 -4.30
C LEU A 12 7.23 8.95 -4.72
N ARG A 13 7.60 9.79 -3.75
CA ARG A 13 8.42 11.00 -3.95
C ARG A 13 9.87 10.69 -3.54
N VAL A 14 10.56 9.84 -4.29
CA VAL A 14 12.03 9.86 -4.28
C VAL A 14 12.45 10.99 -5.22
N PRO A 15 13.26 11.97 -4.79
CA PRO A 15 13.79 12.98 -5.70
C PRO A 15 14.59 12.22 -6.78
N PRO A 16 14.17 12.23 -8.06
CA PRO A 16 14.81 11.45 -9.11
C PRO A 16 16.32 11.70 -9.22
N GLY A 17 16.77 12.87 -8.75
CA GLY A 17 18.17 13.25 -8.73
C GLY A 17 19.09 12.31 -7.95
N ILE A 18 18.65 11.72 -6.83
CA ILE A 18 19.53 10.88 -6.00
C ILE A 18 19.81 9.53 -6.66
N ILE A 19 18.83 8.98 -7.38
CA ILE A 19 19.01 7.74 -8.14
C ILE A 19 19.92 8.00 -9.35
N CYS A 20 19.72 9.12 -10.05
CA CYS A 20 20.55 9.50 -11.19
C CYS A 20 22.02 9.75 -10.80
N THR A 21 22.30 10.36 -9.64
CA THR A 21 23.68 10.59 -9.20
C THR A 21 24.40 9.30 -8.85
N ILE A 22 23.72 8.32 -8.23
CA ILE A 22 24.31 7.01 -7.92
C ILE A 22 24.61 6.24 -9.21
N ILE A 23 23.72 6.29 -10.21
CA ILE A 23 23.93 5.65 -11.52
C ILE A 23 25.10 6.30 -12.28
N LEU A 24 25.26 7.63 -12.21
CA LEU A 24 26.39 8.34 -12.81
C LEU A 24 27.74 7.98 -12.20
N LEU A 25 27.80 7.91 -10.87
CA LEU A 25 29.03 7.51 -10.15
C LEU A 25 29.40 6.05 -10.46
N TYR A 26 28.41 5.17 -10.59
CA TYR A 26 28.62 3.79 -11.00
C TYR A 26 29.15 3.66 -12.45
N MET A 27 28.60 4.46 -13.38
CA MET A 27 29.05 4.48 -14.78
C MET A 27 30.46 5.07 -14.97
N LEU A 28 30.90 5.98 -14.10
CA LEU A 28 32.28 6.50 -14.11
C LEU A 28 33.33 5.45 -13.69
N CYS A 29 32.93 4.47 -12.87
CA CYS A 29 33.82 3.41 -12.37
C CYS A 29 33.82 2.15 -13.24
N THR A 30 33.08 2.13 -14.35
CA THR A 30 32.94 0.98 -15.27
C THR A 30 33.44 1.40 -16.67
N ASP A 31 33.68 0.43 -17.57
CA ASP A 31 34.11 0.69 -18.97
C ASP A 31 33.18 1.59 -19.79
N CYS A 32 31.98 1.91 -19.27
CA CYS A 32 31.02 2.87 -19.84
C CYS A 32 31.31 4.35 -19.49
N TRP A 33 32.49 4.66 -18.96
CA TRP A 33 32.87 6.01 -18.47
C TRP A 33 32.69 7.13 -19.50
N ILE A 34 32.82 6.84 -20.80
CA ILE A 34 32.60 7.79 -21.90
C ILE A 34 31.16 8.35 -21.88
N ILE A 35 30.16 7.51 -21.59
CA ILE A 35 28.75 7.93 -21.51
C ILE A 35 28.54 8.88 -20.32
N ALA A 36 29.19 8.59 -19.20
CA ALA A 36 29.14 9.46 -18.02
C ALA A 36 29.83 10.80 -18.26
N VAL A 37 30.98 10.82 -18.95
CA VAL A 37 31.67 12.05 -19.33
C VAL A 37 30.81 12.89 -20.29
N LEU A 38 30.21 12.28 -21.32
CA LEU A 38 29.30 12.99 -22.23
C LEU A 38 28.10 13.59 -21.49
N TYR A 39 27.53 12.85 -20.53
CA TYR A 39 26.45 13.37 -19.70
C TYR A 39 26.91 14.51 -18.78
N LEU A 40 28.09 14.42 -18.16
CA LEU A 40 28.65 15.48 -17.31
C LEU A 40 28.99 16.75 -18.11
N VAL A 41 29.48 16.59 -19.35
CA VAL A 41 29.72 17.72 -20.27
C VAL A 41 28.39 18.37 -20.67
N TRP A 42 27.37 17.58 -21.00
CA TRP A 42 26.03 18.09 -21.26
C TRP A 42 25.45 18.79 -20.02
N TYR A 43 25.64 18.23 -18.83
CA TYR A 43 25.19 18.80 -17.57
C TYR A 43 25.92 20.09 -17.20
N ALA A 44 27.22 20.19 -17.47
CA ALA A 44 28.01 21.41 -17.30
C ALA A 44 27.58 22.50 -18.29
N PHE A 45 27.23 22.13 -19.52
CA PHE A 45 26.68 23.05 -20.51
C PHE A 45 25.26 23.52 -20.15
N ASP A 46 24.44 22.63 -19.55
CA ASP A 46 23.05 22.89 -19.14
C ASP A 46 22.92 23.33 -17.65
N TRP A 47 24.04 23.72 -17.01
CA TRP A 47 24.16 24.00 -15.57
C TRP A 47 23.19 25.08 -15.04
N ASN A 48 22.75 25.99 -15.91
CA ASN A 48 21.84 27.09 -15.56
C ASN A 48 20.34 26.72 -15.65
N THR A 49 20.01 25.49 -16.03
CA THR A 49 18.64 25.01 -16.19
C THR A 49 17.90 24.66 -14.87
N PRO A 50 18.55 24.24 -13.76
CA PRO A 50 17.86 24.01 -12.48
C PRO A 50 17.23 25.28 -11.88
N SER A 51 17.83 26.45 -12.12
CA SER A 51 17.38 27.77 -11.65
C SER A 51 16.17 28.30 -12.42
N LYS A 52 15.89 27.73 -13.59
CA LYS A 52 14.72 28.02 -14.42
C LYS A 52 13.85 26.76 -14.41
N ALA A 53 12.94 26.66 -13.43
CA ALA A 53 12.07 25.51 -13.16
C ALA A 53 11.85 24.58 -14.38
N GLY A 54 12.17 23.29 -14.20
CA GLY A 54 12.43 22.30 -15.25
C GLY A 54 11.57 22.39 -16.51
N ARG A 55 12.21 22.14 -17.68
CA ARG A 55 11.58 22.12 -19.01
C ARG A 55 10.33 21.22 -18.98
N ARG A 56 9.15 21.85 -18.91
CA ARG A 56 7.86 21.16 -19.01
C ARG A 56 7.67 20.71 -20.45
N SER A 57 8.09 19.49 -20.77
CA SER A 57 7.86 18.91 -22.10
C SER A 57 6.39 18.54 -22.25
N GLN A 58 5.66 19.33 -23.04
CA GLN A 58 4.27 19.03 -23.38
C GLN A 58 4.14 17.72 -24.15
N TRP A 59 5.18 17.34 -24.88
CA TRP A 59 5.24 16.08 -25.61
C TRP A 59 5.21 14.86 -24.67
N ILE A 60 6.05 14.84 -23.63
CA ILE A 60 6.05 13.76 -22.62
C ILE A 60 4.71 13.74 -21.86
N ARG A 61 4.17 14.91 -21.50
CA ARG A 61 2.89 15.01 -20.76
C ARG A 61 1.67 14.55 -21.58
N ASN A 62 1.76 14.60 -22.90
CA ASN A 62 0.70 14.17 -23.81
C ASN A 62 0.80 12.68 -24.22
N TRP A 63 1.79 11.94 -23.71
CA TRP A 63 1.88 10.52 -23.98
C TRP A 63 0.63 9.75 -23.56
N ALA A 64 0.23 8.79 -24.39
CA ALA A 64 -0.93 7.94 -24.14
C ALA A 64 -0.83 7.19 -22.81
N ILE A 65 0.38 6.82 -22.37
CA ILE A 65 0.61 6.15 -21.08
C ILE A 65 0.07 6.95 -19.88
N TRP A 66 0.11 8.29 -19.92
CA TRP A 66 -0.43 9.13 -18.85
C TRP A 66 -1.95 9.25 -18.90
N ARG A 67 -2.56 9.02 -20.07
CA ARG A 67 -4.02 8.87 -20.20
C ARG A 67 -4.44 7.52 -19.62
N TYR A 68 -3.79 6.43 -20.04
CA TYR A 68 -4.04 5.10 -19.47
C TYR A 68 -3.80 5.05 -17.95
N PHE A 69 -2.74 5.66 -17.43
CA PHE A 69 -2.46 5.67 -15.99
C PHE A 69 -3.53 6.45 -15.21
N ARG A 70 -4.01 7.58 -15.75
CA ARG A 70 -5.12 8.36 -15.19
C ARG A 70 -6.46 7.61 -15.25
N ASP A 71 -6.67 6.81 -16.28
CA ASP A 71 -7.90 6.07 -16.49
C ASP A 71 -7.91 4.75 -15.69
N TYR A 72 -6.74 4.11 -15.53
CA TYR A 72 -6.51 2.91 -14.72
C TYR A 72 -6.53 3.19 -13.22
N PHE A 73 -5.89 4.27 -12.79
CA PHE A 73 -6.05 4.83 -11.43
C PHE A 73 -6.91 6.08 -11.54
N PRO A 74 -8.25 5.99 -11.36
CA PRO A 74 -9.14 7.12 -11.52
C PRO A 74 -8.97 8.10 -10.35
N ILE A 75 -7.85 8.84 -10.35
CA ILE A 75 -7.50 9.90 -9.39
C ILE A 75 -8.55 11.04 -9.44
N ARG A 76 -9.37 11.09 -10.49
CA ARG A 76 -10.42 12.09 -10.73
C ARG A 76 -11.84 11.66 -10.36
N ARG A 77 -12.08 10.43 -9.88
CA ARG A 77 -13.42 9.97 -9.41
C ARG A 77 -13.45 9.81 -7.89
N PRO A 78 -14.62 9.95 -7.22
CA PRO A 78 -14.72 10.14 -5.76
C PRO A 78 -14.50 8.86 -4.92
N GLY A 79 -13.70 7.91 -5.39
CA GLY A 79 -13.50 6.62 -4.73
C GLY A 79 -12.19 6.48 -3.95
N LEU A 80 -11.17 7.28 -4.27
CA LEU A 80 -9.87 7.24 -3.62
C LEU A 80 -9.61 8.56 -2.91
N CYS A 81 -9.54 8.49 -1.58
CA CYS A 81 -9.30 9.65 -0.72
C CYS A 81 -8.13 9.39 0.23
N PRO A 82 -7.41 10.42 0.68
CA PRO A 82 -6.40 10.27 1.73
C PRO A 82 -7.01 9.62 2.98
N VAL A 83 -6.32 8.65 3.55
CA VAL A 83 -6.73 8.01 4.82
C VAL A 83 -6.30 8.93 5.97
N ASN A 84 -7.00 10.06 6.11
CA ASN A 84 -6.85 10.99 7.22
C ASN A 84 -8.15 11.03 8.05
N ARG A 85 -8.02 11.28 9.35
CA ARG A 85 -9.14 11.41 10.28
C ARG A 85 -10.19 12.39 9.75
N ASN A 86 -9.77 13.58 9.34
CA ASN A 86 -10.68 14.64 8.87
C ASN A 86 -11.43 14.23 7.59
N THR A 87 -10.75 13.49 6.71
CA THR A 87 -11.35 12.99 5.47
C THR A 87 -12.41 11.94 5.76
N ILE A 88 -12.10 10.97 6.64
CA ILE A 88 -13.06 9.93 7.06
C ILE A 88 -14.24 10.56 7.80
N ASP A 89 -13.98 11.55 8.67
CA ASP A 89 -14.99 12.29 9.41
C ASP A 89 -15.95 13.04 8.47
N TYR A 90 -15.41 13.70 7.45
CA TYR A 90 -16.18 14.36 6.40
C TYR A 90 -17.02 13.36 5.59
N LEU A 91 -16.44 12.24 5.17
CA LEU A 91 -17.14 11.22 4.37
C LEU A 91 -18.25 10.51 5.16
N LEU A 92 -18.06 10.26 6.46
CA LEU A 92 -19.07 9.62 7.31
C LEU A 92 -20.17 10.58 7.76
N SER A 93 -19.92 11.90 7.75
CA SER A 93 -20.89 12.94 8.12
C SER A 93 -21.77 13.44 6.96
N GLN A 94 -21.47 13.10 5.70
CA GLN A 94 -22.34 13.50 4.58
C GLN A 94 -23.73 12.85 4.71
N ASN A 95 -24.78 13.66 4.73
CA ASN A 95 -26.16 13.15 4.72
C ASN A 95 -26.60 12.87 3.28
N GLY A 96 -26.58 11.60 2.87
CA GLY A 96 -26.95 11.16 1.53
C GLY A 96 -27.38 9.69 1.49
N THR A 97 -27.48 9.10 0.28
CA THR A 97 -27.84 7.69 0.04
C THR A 97 -26.71 6.74 0.45
N GLY A 98 -26.47 6.57 1.76
CA GLY A 98 -25.57 5.56 2.33
C GLY A 98 -24.09 5.68 1.94
N ASN A 99 -23.26 6.20 2.87
CA ASN A 99 -21.81 6.30 2.63
C ASN A 99 -21.08 5.04 3.09
N ALA A 100 -20.19 4.54 2.25
CA ALA A 100 -19.24 3.47 2.55
C ALA A 100 -17.82 4.05 2.50
N VAL A 101 -17.08 3.93 3.61
CA VAL A 101 -15.71 4.45 3.74
C VAL A 101 -14.85 3.32 4.20
N VAL A 102 -13.62 3.27 3.75
CA VAL A 102 -13.04 2.08 3.20
C VAL A 102 -11.58 2.16 3.64
N ILE A 103 -11.08 1.23 4.50
CA ILE A 103 -9.76 1.39 5.17
C ILE A 103 -8.93 0.09 5.20
N VAL A 104 -7.68 0.17 4.72
CA VAL A 104 -6.67 -0.88 4.86
C VAL A 104 -5.92 -0.56 6.14
N VAL A 105 -6.30 -1.23 7.22
CA VAL A 105 -5.85 -0.86 8.56
C VAL A 105 -4.35 -1.07 8.72
N GLY A 106 -3.75 -2.09 8.10
CA GLY A 106 -2.33 -2.40 8.21
C GLY A 106 -1.39 -1.48 7.42
N GLY A 107 -1.82 -0.99 6.25
CA GLY A 107 -1.07 -0.06 5.40
C GLY A 107 0.37 -0.52 5.10
N ALA A 108 1.32 0.42 5.03
CA ALA A 108 2.72 0.13 4.66
C ALA A 108 3.48 -0.78 5.65
N ALA A 109 3.00 -0.95 6.89
CA ALA A 109 3.60 -1.86 7.85
C ALA A 109 3.26 -3.32 7.54
N GLU A 110 2.04 -3.56 7.05
CA GLU A 110 1.58 -4.89 6.65
C GLU A 110 2.29 -5.35 5.38
N SER A 111 2.48 -4.44 4.41
CA SER A 111 3.21 -4.73 3.16
C SER A 111 4.69 -5.11 3.36
N LEU A 112 5.26 -4.90 4.54
CA LEU A 112 6.63 -5.34 4.85
C LEU A 112 6.68 -6.79 5.32
N ASN A 113 5.57 -7.30 5.83
CA ASN A 113 5.43 -8.64 6.36
C ASN A 113 4.73 -9.58 5.37
N CYS A 114 4.41 -9.11 4.16
CA CYS A 114 3.86 -9.92 3.08
C CYS A 114 4.90 -10.95 2.63
N ALA A 115 4.62 -12.22 2.94
CA ALA A 115 5.39 -13.36 2.47
C ALA A 115 4.42 -14.41 1.93
N PRO A 116 4.77 -15.15 0.87
CA PRO A 116 4.02 -16.32 0.46
C PRO A 116 3.78 -17.27 1.65
N GLY A 117 2.54 -17.74 1.81
CA GLY A 117 2.13 -18.57 2.95
C GLY A 117 2.04 -17.87 4.32
N LYS A 118 2.34 -16.56 4.44
CA LYS A 118 2.21 -15.83 5.70
C LYS A 118 0.95 -14.98 5.73
N ASN A 119 0.02 -15.31 6.62
CA ASN A 119 -1.23 -14.57 6.79
C ASN A 119 -1.14 -13.66 8.02
N CYS A 120 -0.50 -12.50 7.87
CA CYS A 120 -0.27 -11.56 8.96
C CYS A 120 -1.01 -10.23 8.71
N VAL A 121 -1.86 -9.83 9.65
CA VAL A 121 -2.58 -8.56 9.63
C VAL A 121 -2.11 -7.65 10.77
N THR A 122 -1.89 -6.36 10.48
CA THR A 122 -1.45 -5.37 11.49
C THR A 122 -2.66 -4.61 12.02
N LEU A 123 -3.26 -5.11 13.09
CA LEU A 123 -4.53 -4.65 13.63
C LEU A 123 -4.57 -4.51 15.17
N LYS A 124 -3.70 -5.19 15.91
CA LYS A 124 -3.75 -5.34 17.38
C LYS A 124 -3.80 -3.99 18.11
N HIS A 125 -2.96 -3.05 17.67
CA HIS A 125 -2.84 -1.73 18.28
C HIS A 125 -3.58 -0.62 17.51
N ARG A 126 -4.15 -0.92 16.33
CA ARG A 126 -4.75 0.08 15.43
C ARG A 126 -6.26 0.21 15.66
N LYS A 127 -6.64 1.00 16.67
CA LYS A 127 -8.05 1.15 17.12
C LYS A 127 -8.75 2.42 16.62
N GLY A 128 -8.04 3.27 15.88
CA GLY A 128 -8.55 4.57 15.44
C GLY A 128 -9.79 4.50 14.53
N PHE A 129 -9.89 3.45 13.71
CA PHE A 129 -11.05 3.24 12.85
C PHE A 129 -12.32 2.90 13.65
N VAL A 130 -12.21 2.09 14.71
CA VAL A 130 -13.32 1.78 15.63
C VAL A 130 -13.79 3.04 16.34
N LYS A 131 -12.86 3.89 16.78
CA LYS A 131 -13.18 5.18 17.39
C LYS A 131 -13.98 6.09 16.44
N LEU A 132 -13.61 6.15 15.17
CA LEU A 132 -14.35 6.92 14.17
C LEU A 132 -15.71 6.30 13.87
N ALA A 133 -15.77 4.97 13.78
CA ALA A 133 -17.01 4.25 13.56
C ALA A 133 -18.03 4.53 14.68
N LEU A 134 -17.61 4.45 15.96
CA LEU A 134 -18.45 4.76 17.12
C LEU A 134 -18.98 6.20 17.10
N ARG A 135 -18.16 7.17 16.71
CA ARG A 135 -18.60 8.58 16.60
C ARG A 135 -19.69 8.81 15.58
N HIS A 136 -19.66 8.04 14.50
CA HIS A 136 -20.60 8.20 13.38
C HIS A 136 -21.74 7.18 13.40
N GLY A 137 -21.71 6.20 14.30
CA GLY A 137 -22.62 5.04 14.25
C GLY A 137 -22.50 4.33 12.90
N ALA A 138 -21.27 3.98 12.52
CA ALA A 138 -20.96 3.30 11.26
C ALA A 138 -20.68 1.82 11.51
N ASP A 139 -21.44 0.93 10.88
CA ASP A 139 -21.27 -0.51 11.06
C ASP A 139 -19.86 -0.94 10.64
N LEU A 140 -19.25 -1.80 11.44
CA LEU A 140 -17.93 -2.34 11.15
C LEU A 140 -18.09 -3.67 10.40
N VAL A 141 -17.59 -3.75 9.18
CA VAL A 141 -17.69 -4.97 8.37
C VAL A 141 -16.29 -5.59 8.23
N PRO A 142 -16.05 -6.79 8.76
CA PRO A 142 -14.77 -7.46 8.62
C PRO A 142 -14.62 -8.00 7.19
N ILE A 143 -13.47 -7.71 6.58
CA ILE A 143 -13.16 -8.13 5.21
C ILE A 143 -11.75 -8.71 5.19
N TYR A 144 -11.59 -9.83 4.49
CA TYR A 144 -10.30 -10.48 4.31
C TYR A 144 -10.12 -10.92 2.86
N SER A 145 -8.92 -10.77 2.32
CA SER A 145 -8.60 -11.17 0.95
C SER A 145 -7.58 -12.30 0.94
N PHE A 146 -7.99 -13.45 0.38
CA PHE A 146 -7.11 -14.59 0.16
C PHE A 146 -6.33 -14.44 -1.15
N GLY A 147 -5.09 -14.92 -1.18
CA GLY A 147 -4.25 -14.97 -2.38
C GLY A 147 -3.43 -13.70 -2.65
N GLU A 148 -3.62 -12.61 -1.89
CA GLU A 148 -2.88 -11.35 -2.09
C GLU A 148 -1.35 -11.53 -1.98
N ASN A 149 -0.90 -12.35 -1.03
CA ASN A 149 0.52 -12.62 -0.81
C ASN A 149 1.18 -13.46 -1.91
N GLU A 150 0.39 -14.10 -2.78
CA GLU A 150 0.90 -14.94 -3.88
C GLU A 150 1.04 -14.15 -5.20
N VAL A 151 0.49 -12.94 -5.26
CA VAL A 151 0.49 -12.08 -6.44
C VAL A 151 1.88 -11.51 -6.73
N PHE A 152 2.68 -11.29 -5.68
CA PHE A 152 4.05 -10.83 -5.78
C PHE A 152 4.95 -11.63 -4.83
N LYS A 153 6.17 -11.91 -5.27
CA LYS A 153 7.20 -12.45 -4.39
C LYS A 153 8.01 -11.29 -3.82
N GLN A 154 7.85 -11.06 -2.53
CA GLN A 154 8.68 -10.10 -1.81
C GLN A 154 10.03 -10.74 -1.46
N VAL A 155 11.11 -10.00 -1.69
CA VAL A 155 12.44 -10.36 -1.19
C VAL A 155 12.49 -9.95 0.28
N ILE A 156 12.44 -10.95 1.17
CA ILE A 156 12.57 -10.76 2.61
C ILE A 156 14.03 -10.89 2.96
N PHE A 157 14.66 -9.80 3.38
CA PHE A 157 16.03 -9.82 3.88
C PHE A 157 16.05 -10.41 5.29
N GLU A 158 16.92 -11.39 5.52
CA GLU A 158 17.07 -12.07 6.81
C GLU A 158 17.41 -11.09 7.94
N GLU A 159 16.92 -11.40 9.15
CA GLU A 159 17.18 -10.58 10.33
C GLU A 159 18.67 -10.63 10.68
N GLY A 160 19.29 -9.46 10.83
CA GLY A 160 20.74 -9.31 11.05
C GLY A 160 21.54 -9.04 9.77
N SER A 161 20.95 -9.21 8.58
CA SER A 161 21.65 -8.89 7.32
C SER A 161 21.88 -7.38 7.14
N TRP A 162 22.98 -7.03 6.46
CA TRP A 162 23.30 -5.63 6.11
C TRP A 162 22.20 -4.98 5.26
N CYS A 163 21.60 -5.72 4.33
CA CYS A 163 20.46 -5.26 3.52
C CYS A 163 19.23 -4.94 4.39
N ARG A 164 18.91 -5.77 5.39
CA ARG A 164 17.83 -5.51 6.34
C ARG A 164 18.13 -4.31 7.23
N TRP A 165 19.37 -4.13 7.67
CA TRP A 165 19.80 -2.95 8.42
C TRP A 165 19.64 -1.67 7.58
N LEU A 166 20.08 -1.69 6.32
CA LEU A 166 19.93 -0.57 5.39
C LEU A 166 18.45 -0.28 5.12
N GLN A 167 17.62 -1.30 4.90
CA GLN A 167 16.17 -1.16 4.72
C GLN A 167 15.52 -0.49 5.95
N LYS A 168 15.86 -0.93 7.17
CA LYS A 168 15.35 -0.33 8.43
C LYS A 168 15.84 1.11 8.62
N LYS A 169 17.10 1.41 8.28
CA LYS A 169 17.65 2.78 8.27
C LYS A 169 16.91 3.68 7.29
N LEU A 170 16.73 3.24 6.04
CA LEU A 170 16.00 3.99 5.01
C LEU A 170 14.53 4.18 5.42
N GLN A 171 13.88 3.17 5.98
CA GLN A 171 12.52 3.28 6.52
C GLN A 171 12.42 4.37 7.59
N LYS A 172 13.41 4.46 8.50
CA LYS A 172 13.42 5.47 9.57
C LYS A 172 13.61 6.90 9.05
N TYR A 173 14.38 7.09 7.98
CA TYR A 173 14.67 8.42 7.42
C TYR A 173 13.66 8.88 6.36
N ILE A 174 13.18 7.96 5.51
CA ILE A 174 12.31 8.26 4.36
C ILE A 174 10.83 8.07 4.73
N GLY A 175 10.52 7.39 5.83
CA GLY A 175 9.15 7.11 6.29
C GLY A 175 8.43 6.03 5.46
N VAL A 176 9.06 5.52 4.40
CA VAL A 176 8.56 4.44 3.54
C VAL A 176 9.68 3.42 3.39
N ALA A 177 9.41 2.16 3.73
CA ALA A 177 10.34 1.08 3.46
C ALA A 177 10.19 0.64 1.99
N PRO A 178 11.25 0.67 1.18
CA PRO A 178 11.18 0.10 -0.16
C PRO A 178 11.05 -1.43 -0.02
N CYS A 179 9.86 -1.95 -0.33
CA CYS A 179 9.68 -3.38 -0.54
C CYS A 179 10.27 -3.73 -1.91
N VAL A 180 11.26 -4.61 -1.94
CA VAL A 180 11.72 -5.21 -3.19
C VAL A 180 10.80 -6.39 -3.45
N PHE A 181 9.93 -6.25 -4.43
CA PHE A 181 9.03 -7.31 -4.87
C PHE A 181 9.25 -7.58 -6.36
N HIS A 182 9.00 -8.82 -6.76
CA HIS A 182 9.01 -9.19 -8.16
C HIS A 182 7.80 -10.04 -8.50
N GLY A 183 7.35 -9.87 -9.73
CA GLY A 183 6.33 -10.68 -10.36
C GLY A 183 6.85 -11.25 -11.68
N ARG A 184 6.02 -11.18 -12.72
CA ARG A 184 6.33 -11.59 -14.09
C ARG A 184 6.76 -10.40 -14.96
N GLY A 185 7.44 -10.69 -16.05
CA GLY A 185 7.75 -9.74 -17.11
C GLY A 185 6.52 -9.34 -17.91
N LEU A 186 6.59 -8.18 -18.59
CA LEU A 186 5.50 -7.67 -19.44
C LEU A 186 5.24 -8.56 -20.66
N PHE A 187 6.29 -9.19 -21.21
CA PHE A 187 6.24 -9.91 -22.48
C PHE A 187 6.39 -11.44 -22.33
N SER A 188 6.75 -11.93 -21.14
CA SER A 188 6.89 -13.36 -20.87
C SER A 188 6.57 -13.67 -19.41
N SER A 189 5.77 -14.71 -19.17
CA SER A 189 5.38 -15.17 -17.84
C SER A 189 6.55 -15.66 -16.99
N ASN A 190 7.65 -16.09 -17.64
CA ASN A 190 8.81 -16.68 -16.99
C ASN A 190 9.94 -15.68 -16.77
N SER A 191 9.77 -14.43 -17.20
CA SER A 191 10.76 -13.37 -17.01
C SER A 191 10.53 -12.65 -15.67
N TRP A 192 11.60 -12.18 -15.05
CA TRP A 192 11.55 -11.32 -13.87
C TRP A 192 10.98 -9.94 -14.25
N GLY A 193 10.06 -9.40 -13.45
CA GLY A 193 9.49 -8.08 -13.73
C GLY A 193 8.58 -7.55 -12.63
N LEU A 194 7.84 -6.48 -12.96
CA LEU A 194 6.98 -5.75 -12.03
C LEU A 194 5.48 -6.08 -12.17
N VAL A 195 5.12 -7.00 -13.09
CA VAL A 195 3.72 -7.35 -13.33
C VAL A 195 3.29 -8.43 -12.34
N PRO A 196 2.11 -8.33 -11.69
CA PRO A 196 1.62 -9.34 -10.75
C PRO A 196 1.52 -10.74 -11.37
N TYR A 197 1.83 -11.80 -10.62
CA TYR A 197 1.56 -13.18 -11.02
C TYR A 197 0.06 -13.41 -11.22
N ALA A 198 -0.31 -14.28 -12.16
CA ALA A 198 -1.70 -14.64 -12.41
C ALA A 198 -2.21 -15.63 -11.34
N ARG A 199 -2.43 -15.11 -10.13
CA ARG A 199 -2.98 -15.85 -8.99
C ARG A 199 -4.38 -15.31 -8.65
N PRO A 200 -5.35 -16.18 -8.33
CA PRO A 200 -6.67 -15.72 -7.93
C PRO A 200 -6.58 -14.97 -6.60
N VAL A 201 -7.18 -13.78 -6.54
CA VAL A 201 -7.39 -13.03 -5.30
C VAL A 201 -8.87 -13.06 -4.99
N THR A 202 -9.24 -13.58 -3.82
CA THR A 202 -10.65 -13.70 -3.42
C THR A 202 -10.89 -12.96 -2.12
N THR A 203 -11.73 -11.93 -2.18
CA THR A 203 -12.15 -11.16 -1.01
C THR A 203 -13.42 -11.73 -0.44
N VAL A 204 -13.40 -12.07 0.85
CA VAL A 204 -14.58 -12.48 1.63
C VAL A 204 -15.05 -11.33 2.50
N VAL A 205 -16.37 -11.14 2.54
CA VAL A 205 -17.03 -10.11 3.35
C VAL A 205 -17.81 -10.81 4.45
N GLY A 206 -17.54 -10.43 5.70
CA GLY A 206 -18.24 -10.96 6.87
C GLY A 206 -19.50 -10.19 7.22
N GLU A 207 -20.16 -10.63 8.29
CA GLU A 207 -21.37 -10.00 8.80
C GLU A 207 -21.08 -8.62 9.39
N PRO A 208 -21.95 -7.60 9.16
CA PRO A 208 -21.78 -6.29 9.76
C PRO A 208 -21.94 -6.33 11.29
N ILE A 209 -20.99 -5.68 11.98
CA ILE A 209 -21.06 -5.42 13.41
C ILE A 209 -21.70 -4.05 13.61
N THR A 210 -22.98 -4.06 13.98
CA THR A 210 -23.71 -2.84 14.32
C THR A 210 -23.17 -2.23 15.60
N ILE A 211 -22.90 -0.93 15.56
CA ILE A 211 -22.36 -0.19 16.71
C ILE A 211 -23.21 1.05 17.02
N PRO A 212 -23.35 1.43 18.30
CA PRO A 212 -24.07 2.63 18.68
C PRO A 212 -23.29 3.89 18.29
N LYS A 213 -24.01 4.98 18.05
CA LYS A 213 -23.42 6.30 17.87
C LYS A 213 -23.12 6.94 19.23
N THR A 214 -21.84 7.25 19.49
CA THR A 214 -21.38 7.90 20.72
C THR A 214 -20.37 9.00 20.37
N ASP A 215 -20.65 10.27 20.70
CA ASP A 215 -19.79 11.40 20.32
C ASP A 215 -18.39 11.34 20.97
N ASN A 216 -18.31 10.87 22.22
CA ASN A 216 -17.05 10.69 22.94
C ASN A 216 -16.91 9.25 23.46
N PRO A 217 -16.52 8.30 22.60
CA PRO A 217 -16.40 6.90 22.99
C PRO A 217 -15.24 6.71 23.99
N SER A 218 -15.51 5.96 25.04
CA SER A 218 -14.52 5.57 26.05
C SER A 218 -13.53 4.55 25.49
N GLN A 219 -12.34 4.46 26.08
CA GLN A 219 -11.34 3.47 25.66
C GLN A 219 -11.85 2.03 25.84
N LYS A 220 -12.67 1.77 26.87
CA LYS A 220 -13.28 0.45 27.12
C LYS A 220 -14.22 0.03 26.00
N GLU A 221 -15.06 0.95 25.51
CA GLU A 221 -15.95 0.68 24.37
C GLU A 221 -15.16 0.42 23.09
N ILE A 222 -14.14 1.24 22.84
CA ILE A 222 -13.25 1.06 21.68
C ILE A 222 -12.58 -0.32 21.72
N ASP A 223 -12.07 -0.72 22.88
CA ASP A 223 -11.39 -2.01 23.06
C ASP A 223 -12.36 -3.20 22.91
N PHE A 224 -13.58 -3.05 23.41
CA PHE A 224 -14.64 -4.06 23.26
C PHE A 224 -14.99 -4.28 21.78
N TYR A 225 -15.35 -3.23 21.04
CA TYR A 225 -15.72 -3.35 19.63
C TYR A 225 -14.54 -3.72 18.73
N HIS A 226 -13.33 -3.27 19.07
CA HIS A 226 -12.11 -3.72 18.39
C HIS A 226 -11.89 -5.22 18.58
N SER A 227 -12.07 -5.74 19.80
CA SER A 227 -11.96 -7.18 20.08
C SER A 227 -13.00 -7.97 19.32
N LEU A 228 -14.24 -7.47 19.25
CA LEU A 228 -15.33 -8.10 18.49
C LEU A 228 -15.03 -8.13 16.98
N TYR A 229 -14.47 -7.04 16.43
CA TYR A 229 -14.03 -6.98 15.04
C TYR A 229 -12.92 -7.98 14.75
N VAL A 230 -11.90 -8.03 15.61
CA VAL A 230 -10.77 -8.97 15.50
C VAL A 230 -11.25 -10.42 15.55
N GLN A 231 -12.14 -10.76 16.48
CA GLN A 231 -12.72 -12.10 16.58
C GLN A 231 -13.54 -12.46 15.34
N SER A 232 -14.32 -11.52 14.81
CA SER A 232 -15.13 -11.75 13.61
C SER A 232 -14.26 -11.95 12.37
N LEU A 233 -13.16 -11.21 12.26
CA LEU A 233 -12.17 -11.38 11.20
C LEU A 233 -11.46 -12.74 11.29
N ALA A 234 -11.05 -13.16 12.49
CA ALA A 234 -10.44 -14.47 12.72
C ALA A 234 -11.41 -15.61 12.37
N LYS A 235 -12.67 -15.52 12.82
CA LYS A 235 -13.73 -16.48 12.44
C LYS A 235 -13.95 -16.54 10.92
N LEU A 236 -13.94 -15.39 10.26
CA LEU A 236 -14.09 -15.30 8.81
C LEU A 236 -12.93 -16.00 8.08
N PHE A 237 -11.69 -15.77 8.55
CA PHE A 237 -10.51 -16.46 8.03
C PHE A 237 -10.63 -17.97 8.20
N GLU A 238 -10.88 -18.45 9.42
CA GLU A 238 -11.00 -19.88 9.74
C GLU A 238 -12.09 -20.58 8.91
N LYS A 239 -13.23 -19.92 8.70
CA LYS A 239 -14.33 -20.45 7.90
C LYS A 239 -13.95 -20.69 6.43
N TYR A 240 -13.06 -19.87 5.87
CA TYR A 240 -12.79 -19.86 4.43
C TYR A 240 -11.37 -20.32 4.06
N LYS A 241 -10.46 -20.49 5.01
CA LYS A 241 -9.04 -20.83 4.73
C LYS A 241 -8.87 -22.11 3.91
N THR A 242 -9.58 -23.18 4.26
CA THR A 242 -9.50 -24.47 3.53
C THR A 242 -10.10 -24.39 2.13
N LYS A 243 -11.18 -23.60 1.97
CA LYS A 243 -11.82 -23.37 0.67
C LYS A 243 -10.89 -22.70 -0.34
N PHE A 244 -9.97 -21.86 0.13
CA PHE A 244 -9.04 -21.12 -0.72
C PHE A 244 -7.62 -21.70 -0.73
N GLY A 245 -7.48 -22.98 -0.35
CA GLY A 245 -6.25 -23.74 -0.55
C GLY A 245 -5.20 -23.56 0.55
N LEU A 246 -5.55 -22.96 1.69
CA LEU A 246 -4.69 -22.93 2.87
C LEU A 246 -4.89 -24.21 3.69
N SER A 247 -3.83 -24.64 4.38
CA SER A 247 -3.89 -25.81 5.27
C SER A 247 -4.65 -25.53 6.57
N GLU A 248 -5.16 -26.57 7.24
CA GLU A 248 -5.85 -26.40 8.53
C GLU A 248 -4.92 -25.87 9.65
N ALA A 249 -3.62 -26.13 9.53
CA ALA A 249 -2.60 -25.68 10.47
C ALA A 249 -2.27 -24.19 10.34
N GLU A 250 -2.61 -23.56 9.22
CA GLU A 250 -2.38 -22.13 9.02
C GLU A 250 -3.34 -21.30 9.87
N THR A 251 -2.78 -20.26 10.49
CA THR A 251 -3.50 -19.35 11.38
C THR A 251 -3.29 -17.91 10.93
N LEU A 252 -4.25 -17.06 11.28
CA LEU A 252 -4.16 -15.62 11.05
C LEU A 252 -3.34 -14.98 12.18
N GLU A 253 -2.15 -14.49 11.87
CA GLU A 253 -1.32 -13.72 12.81
C GLU A 253 -1.84 -12.28 12.91
N ILE A 254 -2.14 -11.82 14.12
CA ILE A 254 -2.68 -10.48 14.38
C ILE A 254 -1.67 -9.67 15.20
N ASN A 255 -0.98 -8.75 14.52
CA ASN A 255 0.11 -7.91 15.04
C ASN A 255 -0.32 -6.48 15.35
#